data_AF-A0A2T4RXF0-F1
#
_entry.id   AF-A0A2T4RXF0-F1
#
_cell.length_a   1.000
_cell.length_b   1.000
_cell.length_c   1.000
_cell.angle_alpha   90.00
_cell.angle_beta   90.00
_cell.angle_gamma   90.00
#
_symmetry.space_group_name_H-M   'P 1'
#
loop_
_entity.id
_entity.type
_entity.pdbx_description
1 polymer ?
#
loop_
_entity_poly.entity_id
_entity_poly.type
_entity_poly.pdbx_seq_one_letter_code
_entity_poly.pdbx_strand_id
1 'polypeptide(L)'
;IGRDEEIRNTIRILSRKTKNNPVLIGEPGVGKTAIVEGLAQRIVKKDVPESLLDKTIFELDLSALVAGAKYRGEFEERLKAVLKEIKDADGRIILFIDELHMLVGAGKTDGAMDAGNMLKPMLARG
;
A
#
# COMPACT_ATOMS: atom_id res chain seq x y z
N ILE A 1 -14.00 13.38 -11.39
CA ILE A 1 -15.32 13.66 -10.78
C ILE A 1 -16.07 12.33 -10.76
N GLY A 2 -16.41 11.77 -9.59
CA GLY A 2 -17.22 10.53 -9.52
C GLY A 2 -16.67 9.34 -8.71
N ARG A 3 -15.78 9.53 -7.74
CA ARG A 3 -15.28 8.44 -6.86
C ARG A 3 -15.43 8.75 -5.36
N ASP A 4 -16.36 9.64 -5.05
CA ASP A 4 -16.46 10.26 -3.73
C ASP A 4 -16.94 9.28 -2.65
N GLU A 5 -17.72 8.27 -3.05
CA GLU A 5 -18.12 7.18 -2.16
C GLU A 5 -16.95 6.24 -1.86
N GLU A 6 -16.18 5.85 -2.88
CA GLU A 6 -15.02 4.97 -2.72
C GLU A 6 -13.91 5.64 -1.91
N ILE A 7 -13.67 6.93 -2.11
CA ILE A 7 -12.71 7.71 -1.31
C ILE A 7 -13.19 7.77 0.15
N ARG A 8 -14.47 8.10 0.40
CA ARG A 8 -15.02 8.10 1.76
C ARG A 8 -14.95 6.72 2.43
N ASN A 9 -15.20 5.65 1.68
CA ASN A 9 -15.09 4.29 2.19
C ASN A 9 -13.63 3.93 2.53
N THR A 10 -12.67 4.34 1.70
CA THR A 10 -11.23 4.17 1.94
C THR A 10 -10.81 4.90 3.23
N ILE A 11 -11.22 6.17 3.39
CA ILE A 11 -11.00 6.96 4.61
C ILE A 11 -11.56 6.25 5.84
N ARG A 12 -12.81 5.75 5.73
CA ARG A 12 -13.49 5.04 6.82
C ARG A 12 -12.75 3.78 7.24
N ILE A 13 -12.19 3.01 6.30
CA ILE A 13 -11.44 1.79 6.60
C ILE A 13 -10.09 2.15 7.24
N LEU A 14 -9.35 3.11 6.67
CA LEU A 14 -8.05 3.54 7.20
C LEU A 14 -8.14 4.14 8.62
N SER A 15 -9.29 4.71 8.98
CA SER A 15 -9.54 5.29 10.31
C SER A 15 -9.92 4.26 11.38
N ARG A 16 -10.00 2.97 11.04
CA ARG A 16 -10.28 1.91 12.02
C ARG A 16 -9.08 1.66 12.93
N LYS A 17 -9.35 1.19 14.16
CA LYS A 17 -8.31 0.76 15.10
C LYS A 17 -7.63 -0.55 14.70
N THR A 18 -8.36 -1.44 14.03
CA THR A 18 -7.90 -2.74 13.54
C THR A 18 -8.52 -3.04 12.17
N LYS A 19 -7.87 -3.91 11.41
CA LYS A 19 -8.14 -4.22 10.00
C LYS A 19 -8.28 -2.94 9.17
N ASN A 20 -7.34 -2.01 9.32
CA ASN A 20 -7.34 -0.70 8.67
C ASN A 20 -6.70 -0.69 7.26
N ASN A 21 -6.61 -1.85 6.60
CA ASN A 21 -5.99 -2.03 5.30
C ASN A 21 -7.07 -2.13 4.21
N PRO A 22 -7.45 -1.04 3.52
CA PRO A 22 -8.43 -1.10 2.43
C PRO A 22 -7.85 -1.83 1.22
N VAL A 23 -8.69 -2.62 0.54
CA VAL A 23 -8.34 -3.28 -0.72
C VAL A 23 -9.34 -2.84 -1.79
N LEU A 24 -8.83 -2.20 -2.84
CA LEU A 24 -9.64 -1.72 -3.97
C LEU A 24 -9.77 -2.83 -5.03
N ILE A 25 -10.95 -3.42 -5.14
CA ILE A 25 -11.25 -4.50 -6.09
C ILE A 25 -11.98 -3.92 -7.31
N GLY A 26 -11.62 -4.40 -8.49
CA GLY A 26 -12.13 -3.94 -9.78
C GLY A 26 -11.24 -4.40 -10.92
N GLU A 27 -11.72 -4.28 -12.16
CA GLU A 27 -10.96 -4.61 -13.36
C GLU A 27 -9.75 -3.68 -13.55
N PRO A 28 -8.69 -4.11 -14.26
CA PRO A 28 -7.60 -3.22 -14.65
C PRO A 28 -8.11 -1.98 -15.41
N GLY A 29 -7.51 -0.82 -15.18
CA GLY A 29 -7.85 0.41 -15.92
C GLY A 29 -9.11 1.16 -15.44
N VAL A 30 -9.85 0.66 -14.45
CA VAL A 30 -11.06 1.35 -13.92
C VAL A 30 -10.76 2.61 -13.09
N GLY A 31 -9.48 2.94 -12.91
CA GLY A 31 -9.04 4.13 -12.17
C GLY A 31 -8.95 3.94 -10.66
N LYS A 32 -8.44 2.78 -10.19
CA LYS A 32 -8.18 2.56 -8.75
C LYS A 32 -7.18 3.57 -8.19
N THR A 33 -6.14 3.88 -8.98
CA THR A 33 -5.15 4.92 -8.67
C THR A 33 -5.81 6.28 -8.43
N ALA A 34 -6.85 6.63 -9.19
CA ALA A 34 -7.58 7.89 -9.01
C ALA A 34 -8.29 8.00 -7.64
N ILE A 35 -8.65 6.88 -7.00
CA ILE A 35 -9.20 6.87 -5.63
C ILE A 35 -8.08 7.27 -4.63
N VAL A 36 -6.87 6.77 -4.84
CA VAL A 36 -5.70 7.06 -3.99
C VAL A 36 -5.24 8.50 -4.15
N GLU A 37 -5.20 9.00 -5.39
CA GLU A 37 -4.94 10.42 -5.66
C GLU A 37 -6.00 11.32 -5.02
N GLY A 38 -7.27 10.93 -5.10
CA GLY A 38 -8.37 11.63 -4.43
C GLY A 38 -8.23 11.64 -2.91
N LEU A 39 -7.78 10.53 -2.31
CA LEU A 39 -7.43 10.45 -0.89
C LEU A 39 -6.27 11.41 -0.55
N ALA A 40 -5.20 11.41 -1.33
CA ALA A 40 -4.06 12.31 -1.14
C ALA A 40 -4.50 13.79 -1.15
N GLN A 41 -5.33 14.17 -2.13
CA GLN A 41 -5.89 15.51 -2.22
C GLN A 41 -6.72 15.89 -0.98
N ARG A 42 -7.52 14.96 -0.44
CA ARG A 42 -8.29 15.20 0.79
C ARG A 42 -7.41 15.36 2.02
N ILE A 43 -6.35 14.57 2.16
CA ILE A 43 -5.38 14.72 3.26
C ILE A 43 -4.74 16.12 3.21
N VAL A 44 -4.26 16.55 2.03
CA VAL A 44 -3.66 17.90 1.84
C VAL A 44 -4.65 19.01 2.17
N LYS A 45 -5.92 18.86 1.77
CA LYS A 45 -7.00 19.80 2.07
C LYS A 45 -7.47 19.74 3.53
N LYS A 46 -6.94 18.83 4.34
CA LYS A 46 -7.41 18.53 5.70
C LYS A 46 -8.89 18.15 5.76
N ASP A 47 -9.42 17.59 4.66
CA ASP A 47 -10.77 17.04 4.55
C ASP A 47 -10.75 15.53 4.87
N VAL A 48 -10.18 15.18 6.02
CA VAL A 48 -10.08 13.81 6.55
C VAL A 48 -10.19 13.84 8.07
N PRO A 49 -10.55 12.72 8.72
CA PRO A 49 -10.50 12.61 10.18
C PRO A 49 -9.09 12.88 10.72
N GLU A 50 -9.01 13.29 11.98
CA GLU A 50 -7.75 13.56 12.69
C GLU A 50 -6.74 12.41 12.57
N SER A 51 -7.24 11.17 12.60
CA SER A 51 -6.43 9.97 12.45
C SER A 51 -5.68 9.86 11.12
N LEU A 52 -6.02 10.65 10.10
CA LEU A 52 -5.38 10.68 8.77
C LEU A 52 -4.73 12.02 8.44
N LEU A 53 -4.82 13.02 9.33
CA LEU A 53 -4.15 14.29 9.13
C LEU A 53 -2.64 14.09 9.01
N ASP A 54 -2.03 14.89 8.12
CA ASP A 54 -0.59 14.95 7.89
C ASP A 54 0.09 13.61 7.52
N LYS A 55 -0.70 12.58 7.17
CA LYS A 55 -0.15 11.34 6.62
C LYS A 55 0.31 11.54 5.18
N THR A 56 1.41 10.89 4.83
CA THR A 56 1.95 10.88 3.46
C THR A 56 1.66 9.54 2.81
N ILE A 57 1.15 9.56 1.58
CA ILE A 57 0.94 8.33 0.79
C ILE A 57 2.22 8.07 -0.02
N PHE A 58 2.73 6.84 0.08
CA PHE A 58 3.84 6.36 -0.74
C PHE A 58 3.39 5.17 -1.57
N GLU A 59 3.72 5.17 -2.86
CA GLU A 59 3.52 4.02 -3.74
C GLU A 59 4.73 3.08 -3.67
N LEU A 60 4.47 1.78 -3.56
CA LEU A 60 5.49 0.75 -3.63
C LEU A 60 5.70 0.29 -5.08
N ASP A 61 6.75 0.81 -5.72
CA ASP A 61 7.17 0.33 -7.04
C ASP A 61 8.00 -0.96 -6.91
N LEU A 62 7.36 -2.10 -7.20
CA LEU A 62 8.00 -3.40 -7.20
C LEU A 62 8.97 -3.58 -8.37
N SER A 63 8.71 -2.92 -9.50
CA SER A 63 9.58 -3.00 -10.67
C SER A 63 10.92 -2.33 -10.39
N ALA A 64 10.93 -1.19 -9.71
CA ALA A 64 12.17 -0.53 -9.25
C ALA A 64 12.97 -1.40 -8.27
N LEU A 65 12.28 -2.11 -7.36
CA LEU A 65 12.94 -3.02 -6.42
C LEU A 65 13.57 -4.23 -7.12
N VAL A 66 12.91 -4.80 -8.13
CA VAL A 66 13.40 -5.94 -8.91
C VAL A 66 14.52 -5.52 -9.88
N ALA A 67 14.36 -4.40 -10.59
CA ALA A 67 15.31 -3.96 -11.61
C ALA A 67 16.73 -3.73 -11.08
N GLY A 68 16.86 -3.38 -9.79
CA GLY A 68 18.17 -3.23 -9.17
C GLY A 68 18.68 -4.48 -8.45
N ALA A 69 17.90 -5.54 -8.31
CA ALA A 69 18.29 -6.75 -7.60
C ALA A 69 18.86 -7.80 -8.58
N LYS A 70 20.14 -8.14 -8.46
CA LYS A 70 20.77 -9.18 -9.30
C LYS A 70 20.41 -10.60 -8.84
N TYR A 71 20.03 -10.74 -7.57
CA TYR A 71 19.69 -12.00 -6.92
C TYR A 71 18.44 -11.82 -6.05
N ARG A 72 17.68 -12.92 -5.84
CA ARG A 72 16.44 -12.90 -5.03
C ARG A 72 16.64 -12.32 -3.63
N GLY A 73 17.74 -12.65 -2.95
CA GLY A 73 18.03 -12.16 -1.61
C GLY A 73 18.21 -10.64 -1.54
N GLU A 74 18.73 -10.02 -2.60
CA GLU A 74 18.91 -8.57 -2.66
C GLU A 74 17.56 -7.84 -2.74
N PHE A 75 16.60 -8.39 -3.49
CA PHE A 75 15.23 -7.86 -3.50
C PHE A 75 14.60 -7.94 -2.11
N GLU A 76 14.74 -9.08 -1.41
CA GLU A 76 14.18 -9.23 -0.07
C GLU A 76 14.79 -8.22 0.91
N GLU A 77 16.10 -8.00 0.87
CA GLU A 77 16.77 -7.00 1.70
C GLU A 77 16.26 -5.59 1.42
N ARG A 78 16.08 -5.24 0.14
CA ARG A 78 15.52 -3.94 -0.26
C ARG A 78 14.08 -3.78 0.21
N LEU A 79 13.25 -4.80 0.05
CA LEU A 79 11.87 -4.77 0.55
C LEU A 79 11.84 -4.66 2.08
N LYS A 80 12.72 -5.39 2.81
CA LYS A 80 12.86 -5.25 4.26
C LYS A 80 13.25 -3.82 4.67
N ALA A 81 14.15 -3.18 3.92
CA ALA A 81 14.55 -1.80 4.18
C ALA A 81 13.36 -0.83 4.05
N VAL A 82 12.58 -0.94 2.97
CA VAL A 82 11.37 -0.13 2.76
C VAL A 82 10.35 -0.35 3.88
N LEU A 83 10.06 -1.62 4.22
CA LEU A 83 9.12 -1.93 5.29
C LEU A 83 9.59 -1.43 6.66
N LYS A 84 10.90 -1.42 6.90
CA LYS A 84 11.49 -0.85 8.11
C LYS A 84 11.28 0.66 8.16
N GLU A 85 11.53 1.39 7.08
CA GLU A 85 11.29 2.84 7.02
C GLU A 85 9.82 3.19 7.29
N ILE A 86 8.89 2.42 6.72
CA ILE A 86 7.44 2.61 6.97
C ILE A 86 7.10 2.40 8.44
N LYS A 87 7.69 1.38 9.07
CA LYS A 87 7.50 1.12 10.50
C LYS A 87 8.07 2.24 11.36
N ASP A 88 9.26 2.72 11.03
CA ASP A 88 9.98 3.76 11.75
C ASP A 88 9.32 5.15 11.56
N ALA A 89 8.46 5.31 10.55
CA ALA A 89 7.65 6.51 10.35
C ALA A 89 6.51 6.69 11.37
N ASP A 90 6.30 5.73 12.28
CA ASP A 90 5.32 5.79 13.38
C ASP A 90 3.89 6.13 12.90
N GLY A 91 3.46 5.42 11.86
CA GLY A 91 2.12 5.58 11.29
C GLY A 91 1.92 6.84 10.45
N ARG A 92 2.94 7.67 10.21
CA ARG A 92 2.83 8.84 9.30
C ARG A 92 2.75 8.47 7.82
N ILE A 93 3.08 7.23 7.47
CA ILE A 93 3.05 6.74 6.08
C ILE A 93 1.82 5.86 5.85
N ILE A 94 1.12 6.09 4.74
CA ILE A 94 0.17 5.16 4.14
C ILE A 94 0.86 4.54 2.93
N LEU A 95 1.02 3.21 2.94
CA LEU A 95 1.58 2.48 1.80
C LEU A 95 0.47 2.15 0.80
N PHE A 96 0.67 2.54 -0.46
CA PHE A 96 -0.15 2.15 -1.60
C PHE A 96 0.57 1.10 -2.43
N ILE A 97 -0.17 0.06 -2.82
CA ILE A 97 0.29 -1.03 -3.67
C ILE A 97 -0.76 -1.19 -4.76
N ASP A 98 -0.43 -0.87 -6.01
CA ASP A 98 -1.40 -0.95 -7.11
C ASP A 98 -1.76 -2.41 -7.44
N GLU A 99 -0.74 -3.25 -7.66
CA GLU A 99 -0.90 -4.65 -8.01
C GLU A 99 -0.62 -5.60 -6.84
N LEU A 100 -1.50 -5.59 -5.84
CA LEU A 100 -1.34 -6.44 -4.66
C LEU A 100 -1.19 -7.95 -5.01
N HIS A 101 -1.79 -8.41 -6.10
CA HIS A 101 -1.69 -9.80 -6.53
C HIS A 101 -0.25 -10.22 -6.88
N MET A 102 0.59 -9.29 -7.34
CA MET A 102 2.02 -9.54 -7.58
C MET A 102 2.78 -9.91 -6.30
N LEU A 103 2.28 -9.48 -5.14
CA LEU A 103 2.87 -9.76 -3.82
C LEU A 103 2.26 -10.99 -3.14
N VAL A 104 1.02 -11.32 -3.47
CA VAL A 104 0.24 -12.39 -2.82
C VAL A 104 0.27 -13.70 -3.62
N GLY A 105 0.56 -13.64 -4.92
CA GLY A 105 0.45 -14.80 -5.82
C GLY A 105 1.58 -14.94 -6.83
N ALA A 106 2.55 -15.80 -6.51
CA ALA A 106 2.88 -16.92 -7.40
C ALA A 106 3.35 -18.11 -6.57
N GLY A 107 2.37 -18.93 -6.16
CA GLY A 107 2.63 -20.31 -5.78
C GLY A 107 3.02 -21.21 -6.96
N LYS A 108 3.28 -20.67 -8.16
CA LYS A 108 3.76 -21.38 -9.34
C LYS A 108 4.59 -20.42 -10.18
N THR A 109 5.81 -20.84 -10.52
CA THR A 109 6.85 -20.12 -11.27
C THR A 109 7.82 -19.29 -10.43
N ASP A 110 9.10 -19.43 -10.79
CA ASP A 110 10.36 -18.98 -10.20
C ASP A 110 10.51 -17.46 -9.88
N GLY A 111 9.42 -16.74 -9.61
CA GLY A 111 9.44 -15.27 -9.56
C GLY A 111 8.61 -14.60 -8.47
N ALA A 112 7.51 -15.18 -7.97
CA ALA A 112 6.83 -14.55 -6.83
C ALA A 112 7.56 -14.89 -5.54
N MET A 113 8.38 -13.92 -5.21
CA MET A 113 9.04 -13.72 -3.95
C MET A 113 8.10 -13.87 -2.75
N ASP A 114 8.69 -14.22 -1.62
CA ASP A 114 8.10 -14.36 -0.29
C ASP A 114 7.54 -13.04 0.30
N ALA A 115 7.34 -12.02 -0.55
CA ALA A 115 6.92 -10.68 -0.18
C ALA A 115 5.58 -10.68 0.58
N GLY A 116 4.65 -11.55 0.20
CA GLY A 116 3.40 -11.76 0.93
C GLY A 116 3.62 -12.20 2.38
N ASN A 117 4.58 -13.10 2.65
CA ASN A 117 4.91 -13.50 4.02
C ASN A 117 5.64 -12.39 4.78
N MET A 118 6.45 -11.57 4.11
CA MET A 118 7.10 -10.42 4.71
C MET A 118 6.11 -9.31 5.11
N LEU A 119 5.00 -9.17 4.39
CA LEU A 119 3.94 -8.20 4.68
C LEU A 119 2.97 -8.66 5.78
N LYS A 120 2.75 -9.98 5.94
CA LYS A 120 1.81 -10.55 6.93
C LYS A 120 1.96 -9.96 8.34
N PRO A 121 3.17 -9.84 8.94
CA PRO A 121 3.32 -9.27 10.29
C PRO A 121 2.88 -7.81 10.42
N MET A 122 2.93 -7.03 9.34
CA MET A 122 2.49 -5.64 9.35
C MET A 122 0.98 -5.55 9.16
N LEU A 123 0.42 -6.39 8.30
CA LEU A 123 -1.02 -6.48 8.06
C LEU A 123 -1.80 -7.07 9.25
N ALA A 124 -1.21 -8.03 9.97
CA ALA A 124 -1.85 -8.70 11.11
C ALA A 124 -1.95 -7.82 12.36
N ARG A 125 -1.15 -6.76 12.44
CA ARG A 125 -1.18 -5.78 13.55
C ARG A 125 -2.11 -4.60 13.27
N GLY A 126 -2.46 -4.41 11.99
CA GLY A 126 -3.32 -3.32 11.51
C GLY A 126 -4.79 -3.63 11.59
#